data_AF-A0A1Z7M250-F1
#
_entry.id   AF-A0A1Z7M250-F1
#
_cell.length_a   1.000
_cell.length_b   1.000
_cell.length_c   1.000
_cell.angle_alpha   90.00
_cell.angle_beta   90.00
_cell.angle_gamma   90.00
#
_symmetry.space_group_name_H-M   'P 1'
#
loop_
_entity.id
_entity.type
_entity.pdbx_description
1 polymer ?
#
loop_
_entity_poly.entity_id
_entity_poly.type
_entity_poly.pdbx_seq_one_letter_code
_entity_poly.pdbx_strand_id
1 'polypeptide(L)'
;MKIENVDIYDLPIWACAVVDEISETCKNRLKLSPEYSRILKESDELLFKYPFISKLIDRDKIEEPMKLSVKKAKALSKFLALDADREDYERIQLYLMGCQHTIEVLQLLELL
;
A
#
# COMPACT_ATOMS: atom_id res chain seq x y z
N MET A 1 -20.06 -3.49 18.52
CA MET A 1 -19.01 -2.48 18.22
C MET A 1 -19.52 -1.62 17.08
N LYS A 2 -19.50 -0.29 17.19
CA LYS A 2 -19.83 0.56 16.05
C LYS A 2 -18.55 0.75 15.21
N ILE A 3 -18.67 0.71 13.89
CA ILE A 3 -17.53 0.90 12.96
C ILE A 3 -16.81 2.23 13.19
N GLU A 4 -17.56 3.29 13.51
CA GLU A 4 -17.01 4.63 13.80
C GLU A 4 -16.04 4.67 15.00
N ASN A 5 -16.06 3.64 15.86
CA ASN A 5 -15.21 3.54 17.03
C ASN A 5 -14.04 2.56 16.84
N VAL A 6 -13.82 2.06 15.61
CA VAL A 6 -12.70 1.17 15.32
C VAL A 6 -11.46 2.03 15.07
N ASP A 7 -10.45 1.89 15.92
CA ASP A 7 -9.12 2.42 15.70
C ASP A 7 -8.22 1.29 15.19
N ILE A 8 -7.70 1.44 13.96
CA ILE A 8 -6.80 0.46 13.35
C ILE A 8 -5.45 0.35 14.09
N TYR A 9 -5.09 1.36 14.88
CA TYR A 9 -3.87 1.37 15.68
C TYR A 9 -4.05 0.77 17.08
N ASP A 10 -5.30 0.48 17.49
CA ASP A 10 -5.65 -0.11 18.78
C ASP A 10 -6.58 -1.32 18.60
N LEU A 11 -6.15 -2.25 17.73
CA LEU A 11 -6.88 -3.49 17.46
C LEU A 11 -6.42 -4.63 18.39
N PRO A 12 -7.34 -5.50 18.84
CA PRO A 12 -6.94 -6.75 19.48
C PRO A 12 -6.16 -7.63 18.49
N ILE A 13 -5.23 -8.45 19.00
CA ILE A 13 -4.29 -9.25 18.19
C ILE A 13 -4.96 -10.04 17.06
N TRP A 14 -6.13 -10.64 17.33
CA TRP A 14 -6.86 -11.42 16.32
C TRP A 14 -7.36 -10.53 15.16
N ALA A 15 -7.71 -9.27 15.42
CA ALA A 15 -8.15 -8.34 14.40
C ALA A 15 -6.96 -7.80 13.58
N CYS A 16 -5.78 -7.65 14.20
CA CYS A 16 -4.55 -7.35 13.46
C CYS A 16 -4.23 -8.45 12.44
N ALA A 17 -4.34 -9.72 12.82
CA ALA A 17 -4.12 -10.85 11.92
C ALA A 17 -5.08 -10.83 10.72
N VAL A 18 -6.35 -10.44 10.93
CA VAL A 18 -7.33 -10.26 9.85
C VAL A 18 -6.95 -9.11 8.93
N VAL A 19 -6.49 -7.99 9.47
CA VAL A 19 -6.02 -6.84 8.66
C VAL A 19 -4.81 -7.23 7.79
N ASP A 20 -3.85 -7.96 8.35
CA ASP A 20 -2.67 -8.44 7.62
C ASP A 20 -3.07 -9.40 6.48
N GLU A 21 -3.99 -10.33 6.75
CA GLU A 21 -4.52 -11.25 5.74
C GLU A 21 -5.24 -10.52 4.59
N ILE A 22 -6.06 -9.52 4.91
CA ILE A 22 -6.77 -8.70 3.91
C ILE A 22 -5.78 -7.92 3.05
N SER A 23 -4.77 -7.31 3.69
CA SER A 23 -3.70 -6.55 3.02
C SER A 23 -2.93 -7.43 2.03
N GLU A 24 -2.50 -8.62 2.46
CA GLU A 24 -1.77 -9.56 1.58
C GLU A 24 -2.67 -10.11 0.46
N THR A 25 -3.94 -10.40 0.75
CA THR A 25 -4.92 -10.81 -0.26
C THR A 25 -5.11 -9.72 -1.32
N CYS A 26 -5.23 -8.46 -0.91
CA CYS A 26 -5.32 -7.31 -1.82
C CYS A 26 -4.12 -7.28 -2.77
N LYS A 27 -2.90 -7.31 -2.23
CA LYS A 27 -1.67 -7.29 -3.03
C LYS A 27 -1.59 -8.49 -3.97
N ASN A 28 -1.99 -9.68 -3.52
CA ASN A 28 -1.97 -10.88 -4.35
C ASN A 28 -2.97 -10.82 -5.50
N ARG A 29 -4.17 -10.25 -5.31
CA ARG A 29 -5.11 -9.98 -6.40
C ARG A 29 -4.52 -8.98 -7.40
N LEU A 30 -3.91 -7.90 -6.91
CA LEU A 30 -3.31 -6.87 -7.75
C LEU A 30 -2.08 -7.33 -8.52
N LYS A 31 -1.29 -8.27 -8.01
CA LYS A 31 -0.15 -8.88 -8.75
C LYS A 31 -0.57 -9.54 -10.07
N LEU A 32 -1.85 -9.85 -10.27
CA LEU A 32 -2.35 -10.34 -11.55
C LEU A 32 -2.46 -9.22 -12.61
N SER A 33 -2.51 -7.94 -12.20
CA SER A 33 -2.46 -6.80 -13.11
C SER A 33 -1.02 -6.58 -13.61
N PRO A 34 -0.82 -6.52 -14.94
CA PRO A 34 0.47 -6.17 -15.54
C PRO A 34 0.96 -4.78 -15.12
N GLU A 35 0.06 -3.81 -15.01
CA GLU A 35 0.36 -2.43 -14.64
C GLU A 35 0.87 -2.34 -13.21
N TYR A 36 0.17 -2.97 -12.28
CA TYR A 36 0.57 -3.01 -10.87
C TYR A 36 1.92 -3.73 -10.69
N SER A 37 2.09 -4.87 -11.36
CA SER A 37 3.37 -5.60 -11.34
C SER A 37 4.54 -4.79 -11.89
N ARG A 38 4.29 -3.98 -12.93
CA ARG A 38 5.29 -3.05 -13.47
C ARG A 38 5.66 -1.98 -12.44
N ILE A 39 4.67 -1.39 -11.76
CA ILE A 39 4.89 -0.37 -10.73
C ILE A 39 5.79 -0.92 -9.62
N LEU A 40 5.50 -2.12 -9.10
CA LEU A 40 6.32 -2.75 -8.07
C LEU A 40 7.77 -2.96 -8.54
N LYS A 41 7.94 -3.54 -9.73
CA LYS A 41 9.28 -3.79 -10.29
C LYS A 41 10.07 -2.50 -10.48
N GLU A 42 9.47 -1.47 -11.06
CA GLU A 42 10.15 -0.18 -11.28
C GLU A 42 10.50 0.51 -9.96
N SER A 43 9.64 0.37 -8.94
CA SER A 43 9.89 0.90 -7.59
C SER A 43 11.08 0.19 -6.95
N ASP A 44 11.13 -1.14 -7.00
CA ASP A 44 12.23 -1.95 -6.47
C ASP A 44 13.57 -1.61 -7.16
N GLU A 45 13.55 -1.45 -8.49
CA GLU A 45 14.73 -1.04 -9.26
C GLU A 45 15.24 0.35 -8.83
N LEU A 46 14.35 1.30 -8.54
CA LEU A 46 14.72 2.63 -8.05
C LEU A 46 15.30 2.57 -6.64
N LEU A 47 14.70 1.80 -5.74
CA LEU A 47 15.20 1.62 -4.37
C LEU A 47 16.59 0.98 -4.36
N PHE A 48 16.79 -0.07 -5.17
CA PHE A 48 18.08 -0.73 -5.31
C PHE A 48 19.16 0.21 -5.87
N LYS A 49 18.82 0.99 -6.92
CA LYS A 49 19.76 1.90 -7.58
C LYS A 49 20.07 3.15 -6.77
N TYR A 50 19.13 3.60 -5.95
CA TYR A 50 19.23 4.84 -5.18
C TYR A 50 18.90 4.61 -3.70
N PRO A 51 19.83 4.05 -2.90
CA PRO A 51 19.58 3.72 -1.49
C PRO A 51 19.17 4.91 -0.61
N PHE A 52 19.48 6.15 -1.03
CA PHE A 52 19.04 7.35 -0.33
C PHE A 52 17.51 7.49 -0.32
N ILE A 53 16.81 6.92 -1.30
CA ILE A 53 15.35 6.92 -1.36
C ILE A 53 14.79 6.10 -0.19
N SER A 54 15.33 4.90 0.08
CA SER A 54 14.95 4.09 1.25
C SER A 54 15.11 4.88 2.54
N LYS A 55 16.29 5.50 2.75
CA LYS A 55 16.55 6.33 3.94
C LYS A 55 15.50 7.42 4.18
N LEU A 56 14.99 8.03 3.11
CA LEU A 56 13.96 9.07 3.21
C LEU A 56 12.59 8.47 3.55
N ILE A 57 12.23 7.32 2.98
CA ILE A 57 10.94 6.66 3.19
C ILE A 57 10.87 6.02 4.58
N ASP A 58 11.95 5.38 5.01
CA ASP A 58 12.08 4.74 6.33
C ASP A 58 12.14 5.78 7.47
N ARG A 59 12.13 7.08 7.12
CA ARG A 59 12.22 8.22 8.04
C ARG A 59 13.47 8.12 8.93
N ASP A 60 14.56 7.64 8.36
CA ASP A 60 15.85 7.59 9.04
C ASP A 60 16.29 9.00 9.46
N LYS A 61 17.07 9.07 10.55
CA LYS A 61 17.65 10.34 10.98
C LYS A 61 18.62 10.86 9.92
N ILE A 62 18.37 12.09 9.47
CA ILE A 62 19.27 12.82 8.57
C ILE A 62 20.19 13.67 9.44
N GLU A 63 21.37 13.14 9.74
CA GLU A 63 22.36 13.83 10.59
C GLU A 63 23.19 14.87 9.82
N GLU A 64 23.31 14.71 8.49
CA GLU A 64 24.06 15.62 7.62
C GLU A 64 23.21 16.13 6.44
N PRO A 65 23.40 17.39 5.99
CA PRO A 65 22.70 17.92 4.83
C PRO A 65 22.92 17.07 3.56
N MET A 66 21.83 16.54 3.00
CA MET A 66 21.89 15.73 1.79
C MET A 66 21.75 16.60 0.53
N LYS A 67 22.81 16.70 -0.28
CA LYS A 67 22.75 17.37 -1.58
C LYS A 67 22.22 16.42 -2.66
N LEU A 68 21.08 16.76 -3.26
CA LEU A 68 20.50 16.01 -4.37
C LEU A 68 20.93 16.61 -5.71
N SER A 69 21.53 15.79 -6.58
CA SER A 69 21.72 16.17 -7.97
C SER A 69 20.39 16.10 -8.73
N VAL A 70 20.28 16.76 -9.88
CA VAL A 70 19.09 16.70 -10.75
C VAL A 70 18.71 15.24 -11.07
N LYS A 71 19.69 14.36 -11.27
CA LYS A 71 19.46 12.92 -11.51
C LYS A 71 18.82 12.24 -10.29
N LYS A 72 19.30 12.52 -9.08
CA LYS A 72 18.73 11.98 -7.84
C LYS A 72 17.32 12.53 -7.59
N ALA A 73 17.11 13.83 -7.80
CA ALA A 73 15.80 14.46 -7.67
C ALA A 73 14.77 13.86 -8.64
N LYS A 74 15.15 13.62 -9.91
CA LYS A 74 14.29 12.93 -10.89
C LYS A 74 13.97 11.49 -10.48
N ALA A 75 14.95 10.76 -9.94
CA ALA A 75 14.73 9.41 -9.44
C ALA A 75 13.75 9.38 -8.27
N LEU A 76 13.90 10.31 -7.32
CA LEU A 76 12.97 10.46 -6.20
C LEU A 76 11.57 10.83 -6.68
N SER A 77 11.45 11.81 -7.58
CA SER A 77 10.16 12.19 -8.17
C SER A 77 9.47 11.03 -8.88
N LYS A 78 10.23 10.21 -9.62
CA LYS A 78 9.67 9.02 -10.26
C LYS A 78 9.20 7.99 -9.24
N PHE A 79 9.99 7.75 -8.18
CA PHE A 79 9.61 6.82 -7.12
C PHE A 79 8.31 7.28 -6.43
N LEU A 80 8.21 8.55 -6.05
CA LEU A 80 7.01 9.08 -5.39
C LEU A 80 5.75 8.97 -6.27
N ALA A 81 5.88 9.15 -7.58
CA ALA A 81 4.76 8.94 -8.51
C ALA A 81 4.34 7.46 -8.55
N LEU A 82 5.30 6.53 -8.63
CA LEU A 82 5.00 5.10 -8.61
C LEU A 82 4.39 4.65 -7.27
N ASP A 83 4.84 5.23 -6.16
CA ASP A 83 4.32 4.95 -4.83
C ASP A 83 2.86 5.43 -4.67
N ALA A 84 2.56 6.64 -5.16
CA ALA A 84 1.20 7.15 -5.21
C ALA A 84 0.29 6.29 -6.11
N ASP A 85 0.77 5.91 -7.29
CA ASP A 85 0.03 5.01 -8.18
C ASP A 85 -0.25 3.67 -7.47
N ARG A 86 0.75 3.08 -6.79
CA ARG A 86 0.59 1.85 -6.02
C ARG A 86 -0.49 1.99 -4.94
N GLU A 87 -0.43 3.04 -4.14
CA GLU A 87 -1.42 3.32 -3.09
C GLU A 87 -2.84 3.46 -3.66
N ASP A 88 -2.99 4.08 -4.83
CA ASP A 88 -4.28 4.21 -5.51
C ASP A 88 -4.86 2.85 -5.92
N TYR A 89 -4.03 1.97 -6.50
CA TYR A 89 -4.45 0.60 -6.84
C TYR A 89 -4.86 -0.19 -5.60
N GLU A 90 -4.04 -0.19 -4.55
CA GLU A 90 -4.32 -0.92 -3.30
C GLU A 90 -5.59 -0.39 -2.63
N ARG A 91 -5.78 0.93 -2.56
CA ARG A 91 -6.97 1.55 -1.94
C ARG A 91 -8.25 1.21 -2.69
N ILE A 92 -8.23 1.29 -4.02
CA ILE A 92 -9.40 0.93 -4.85
C ILE A 92 -9.73 -0.56 -4.68
N GLN A 93 -8.71 -1.43 -4.72
CA GLN A 93 -8.92 -2.87 -4.58
C GLN A 93 -9.46 -3.24 -3.20
N LEU A 94 -8.97 -2.63 -2.12
CA LEU A 94 -9.48 -2.82 -0.76
C LEU A 94 -10.95 -2.40 -0.65
N TYR A 95 -11.33 -1.27 -1.26
CA TYR A 95 -12.72 -0.83 -1.29
C TYR A 95 -13.62 -1.85 -2.00
N LEU A 96 -13.21 -2.32 -3.18
CA LEU A 96 -13.96 -3.33 -3.94
C LEU A 96 -14.08 -4.66 -3.18
N MET A 97 -13.04 -5.08 -2.48
CA MET A 97 -13.08 -6.25 -1.59
C MET A 97 -14.08 -6.05 -0.45
N GLY A 98 -14.12 -4.88 0.17
CA GLY A 98 -15.12 -4.55 1.20
C GLY A 98 -16.55 -4.61 0.66
N CYS A 99 -16.78 -4.09 -0.55
CA CYS A 99 -18.08 -4.20 -1.23
C CYS A 99 -18.46 -5.67 -1.49
N GLN A 100 -17.51 -6.48 -1.97
CA GLN A 100 -17.72 -7.92 -2.19
C GLN A 100 -18.13 -8.62 -0.89
N HIS A 101 -17.38 -8.44 0.20
CA HIS A 101 -17.71 -9.06 1.49
C HIS A 101 -19.07 -8.60 2.02
N THR A 102 -19.45 -7.34 1.78
CA THR A 102 -20.78 -6.83 2.16
C THR A 102 -21.88 -7.55 1.39
N ILE A 103 -21.71 -7.73 0.08
CA ILE A 103 -22.68 -8.47 -0.76
C ILE A 103 -22.80 -9.92 -0.27
N GLU A 104 -21.68 -10.59 0.00
CA GLU A 104 -21.67 -11.97 0.51
C GLU A 104 -22.43 -12.10 1.84
N VAL A 105 -22.27 -11.13 2.75
CA VAL A 105 -23.02 -11.07 4.01
C VAL A 105 -24.52 -10.87 3.77
N LEU A 106 -24.90 -9.95 2.86
CA LEU A 106 -26.31 -9.70 2.55
C LEU A 106 -27.01 -10.93 1.95
N GLN A 107 -26.31 -11.67 1.08
CA GLN A 107 -26.79 -12.93 0.53
C GLN A 107 -26.97 -13.99 1.61
N LEU A 108 -26.02 -14.11 2.54
CA LEU A 108 -26.10 -15.05 3.65
C LEU A 108 -27.28 -14.74 4.60
N LEU A 109 -27.66 -13.46 4.70
CA LEU A 109 -28.79 -13.00 5.49
C LEU A 109 -30.12 -13.02 4.72
N GLU A 110 -30.14 -13.52 3.47
CA GLU A 110 -31.32 -13.54 2.60
C GLU A 110 -31.93 -12.15 2.35
N LEU A 111 -31.09 -11.10 2.38
CA LEU A 111 -31.47 -9.71 2.10
C LEU A 111 -31.24 -9.31 0.64
N LEU A 112 -30.55 -10.17 -0.12
CA LEU A 112 -30.30 -10.14 -1.57
C LEU A 112 -30.41 -11.57 -2.10
#